data_AF-A0A7V8MZF8-F1
#
_entry.id   AF-A0A7V8MZF8-F1
#
_cell.length_a   1.000
_cell.length_b   1.000
_cell.length_c   1.000
_cell.angle_alpha   90.00
_cell.angle_beta   90.00
_cell.angle_gamma   90.00
#
_symmetry.space_group_name_H-M   'P 1'
#
loop_
_entity.id
_entity.type
_entity.pdbx_description
1 polymer ?
#
loop_
_entity_poly.entity_id
_entity_poly.type
_entity_poly.pdbx_seq_one_letter_code
_entity_poly.pdbx_strand_id
1 'polypeptide(L)'
;MKGNTMFYLGIVVVVGLVVYLTEDKRQRKMPTWLKVLLVIVGLVVLADISEELMGVVFLALIVSWFVRRPSRQNRRQAAAANAMREQAKSSSAQPIDPIKHYVSTPKRREALAELDSTPEELAAYIHQEIDTFFLNEWTKMSVIYTDQSHQFDDDVQENAGYQMREILDAISAKFAKKKRAEMVEKQSINEELKAQHKQEIDIAMQVYEKWQDKS
;
A
#
# COMPACT_ATOMS: atom_id res chain seq x y z
N MET A 1 22.26 -18.57 50.43
CA MET A 1 21.36 -18.69 49.24
C MET A 1 21.85 -17.81 48.07
N LYS A 2 23.12 -17.91 47.63
CA LYS A 2 23.69 -17.11 46.53
C LYS A 2 23.85 -17.88 45.19
N GLY A 3 23.59 -19.19 45.17
CA GLY A 3 23.81 -20.04 43.98
C GLY A 3 22.71 -20.01 42.93
N ASN A 4 21.46 -19.74 43.30
CA ASN A 4 20.33 -19.88 42.36
C ASN A 4 20.23 -18.71 41.37
N THR A 5 20.54 -17.49 41.77
CA THR A 5 20.35 -16.29 40.94
C THR A 5 21.30 -16.22 39.74
N MET A 6 22.56 -16.64 39.92
CA MET A 6 23.55 -16.76 38.83
C MET A 6 23.14 -17.83 37.80
N PHE A 7 22.54 -18.93 38.28
CA PHE A 7 22.10 -20.03 37.41
C PHE A 7 20.92 -19.62 36.52
N TYR A 8 19.93 -18.90 37.06
CA TYR A 8 18.80 -18.39 36.27
C TYR A 8 19.22 -17.35 35.23
N LEU A 9 20.18 -16.46 35.55
CA LEU A 9 20.73 -15.49 34.59
C LEU A 9 21.48 -16.18 33.45
N GLY A 10 22.27 -17.21 33.76
CA GLY A 10 22.93 -18.04 32.74
C GLY A 10 21.95 -18.69 31.78
N ILE A 11 20.84 -19.24 32.30
CA ILE A 11 19.78 -19.85 31.48
C ILE A 11 19.13 -18.81 30.56
N VAL A 12 18.81 -17.61 31.07
CA VAL A 12 18.18 -16.54 30.26
C VAL A 12 19.07 -16.09 29.11
N VAL A 13 20.39 -16.00 29.34
CA VAL A 13 21.36 -15.63 28.29
C VAL A 13 21.48 -16.73 27.23
N VAL A 14 21.55 -18.00 27.65
CA VAL A 14 21.63 -19.14 26.72
C VAL A 14 20.36 -19.26 25.88
N VAL A 15 19.18 -19.13 26.49
CA VAL A 15 17.89 -19.16 25.76
C VAL A 15 17.79 -17.99 24.78
N GLY A 16 18.20 -16.78 25.17
CA GLY A 16 18.22 -15.62 24.27
C GLY A 16 19.19 -15.76 23.09
N LEU A 17 20.35 -16.39 23.30
CA LEU A 17 21.35 -16.65 22.26
C LEU A 17 20.89 -17.73 21.28
N VAL A 18 20.22 -18.78 21.77
CA VAL A 18 19.62 -19.83 20.94
C VAL A 18 18.52 -19.25 20.05
N VAL A 19 17.60 -18.44 20.61
CA VAL A 19 16.54 -17.76 19.85
C VAL A 19 17.12 -16.86 18.75
N TYR A 20 18.17 -16.10 19.07
CA TYR A 20 18.84 -15.21 18.10
C TYR A 20 19.56 -15.97 16.98
N LEU A 21 20.10 -17.16 17.26
CA LEU A 21 20.76 -17.99 16.25
C LEU A 21 19.77 -18.74 15.35
N THR A 22 18.58 -19.06 15.86
CA THR A 22 17.49 -19.68 15.09
C THR A 22 16.67 -18.70 14.25
N GLU A 23 16.87 -17.39 14.42
CA GLU A 23 16.13 -16.35 13.67
C GLU A 23 16.66 -16.19 12.23
N ASP A 24 15.73 -16.16 11.26
CA ASP A 24 16.01 -16.15 9.82
C ASP A 24 16.85 -14.94 9.40
N LYS A 25 17.87 -15.17 8.55
CA LYS A 25 18.95 -14.20 8.24
C LYS A 25 18.43 -12.89 7.65
N ARG A 26 17.25 -12.89 7.02
CA ARG A 26 16.64 -11.69 6.41
C ARG A 26 15.96 -10.74 7.41
N GLN A 27 15.70 -11.17 8.65
CA GLN A 27 15.03 -10.35 9.67
C GLN A 27 15.85 -10.14 10.96
N ARG A 28 17.17 -10.42 10.94
CA ARG A 28 18.07 -10.22 12.09
C ARG A 28 18.15 -8.76 12.54
N LYS A 29 17.18 -8.31 13.31
CA LYS A 29 17.27 -7.11 14.13
C LYS A 29 17.55 -7.56 15.55
N MET A 30 18.82 -7.51 15.92
CA MET A 30 19.28 -7.86 17.26
C MET A 30 18.43 -7.10 18.30
N PRO A 31 17.62 -7.80 19.11
CA PRO A 31 16.66 -7.17 20.00
C PRO A 31 17.37 -6.25 21.00
N THR A 32 16.80 -5.06 21.24
CA THR A 32 17.42 -4.05 22.10
C THR A 32 17.68 -4.58 23.52
N TRP A 33 16.78 -5.44 24.02
CA TRP A 33 16.93 -6.08 25.33
C TRP A 33 18.10 -7.07 25.39
N LEU A 34 18.39 -7.79 24.30
CA LEU A 34 19.52 -8.73 24.20
C LEU A 34 20.87 -7.99 24.19
N LYS A 35 20.93 -6.82 23.53
CA LYS A 35 22.11 -5.94 23.58
C LYS A 35 22.39 -5.44 24.99
N VAL A 36 21.33 -5.02 25.70
CA VAL A 36 21.44 -4.53 27.08
C VAL A 36 21.91 -5.65 28.02
N LEU A 37 21.37 -6.87 27.87
CA LEU A 37 21.84 -8.03 28.64
C LEU A 37 23.32 -8.35 28.38
N LEU A 38 23.77 -8.33 27.13
CA LEU A 38 25.19 -8.57 26.81
C LEU A 38 26.12 -7.52 27.41
N VAL A 39 25.70 -6.25 27.46
CA VAL A 39 26.47 -5.18 28.12
C VAL A 39 26.52 -5.39 29.63
N ILE A 40 25.40 -5.78 30.25
CA ILE A 40 25.35 -6.06 31.69
C ILE A 40 26.22 -7.27 32.03
N VAL A 41 26.13 -8.36 31.27
CA VAL A 41 26.96 -9.55 31.46
C VAL A 41 28.43 -9.22 31.26
N GLY A 42 28.78 -8.44 30.24
CA GLY A 42 30.15 -7.94 30.04
C GLY A 42 30.66 -7.12 31.22
N LEU A 43 29.84 -6.23 31.77
CA LEU A 43 30.19 -5.43 32.95
C LEU A 43 30.36 -6.29 34.21
N VAL A 44 29.53 -7.31 34.42
CA VAL A 44 29.63 -8.22 35.56
C VAL A 44 30.90 -9.08 35.46
N VAL A 45 31.23 -9.59 34.28
CA VAL A 45 32.48 -10.36 34.07
C VAL A 45 33.72 -9.47 34.20
N LEU A 46 33.66 -8.21 33.76
CA LEU A 46 34.77 -7.27 33.95
C LEU A 46 34.95 -6.83 35.42
N ALA A 47 33.87 -6.79 36.21
CA ALA A 47 33.95 -6.44 37.63
C ALA A 47 34.72 -7.48 38.45
N ASP A 48 34.77 -8.75 38.00
CA ASP A 48 35.54 -9.81 38.65
C ASP A 48 37.06 -9.79 38.29
N ILE A 49 37.49 -8.99 37.30
CA ILE A 49 38.85 -9.11 36.71
C ILE A 49 39.86 -8.07 37.25
N SER A 50 39.45 -6.96 37.86
CA SER A 50 40.25 -6.11 38.78
C SER A 50 39.61 -4.73 38.98
N GLU A 51 39.79 -4.15 40.17
CA GLU A 51 39.29 -2.80 40.53
C GLU A 51 39.82 -1.67 39.61
N GLU A 52 40.98 -1.85 38.97
CA GLU A 52 41.60 -0.81 38.12
C GLU A 52 40.93 -0.69 36.73
N LEU A 53 40.41 -1.78 36.16
CA LEU A 53 39.78 -1.76 34.83
C LEU A 53 38.36 -1.19 34.84
N MET A 54 37.65 -1.32 35.96
CA MET A 54 36.32 -0.74 36.16
C MET A 54 36.33 0.79 36.02
N GLY A 55 37.37 1.47 36.51
CA GLY A 55 37.52 2.92 36.38
C GLY A 55 37.66 3.38 34.92
N VAL A 56 38.41 2.62 34.11
CA VAL A 56 38.63 2.93 32.68
C VAL A 56 37.36 2.74 31.87
N VAL A 57 36.58 1.69 32.14
CA VAL A 57 35.30 1.45 31.47
C VAL A 57 34.26 2.49 31.87
N PHE A 58 34.23 2.89 33.14
CA PHE A 58 33.33 3.96 33.60
C PHE A 58 33.66 5.30 32.93
N LEU A 59 34.95 5.64 32.82
CA LEU A 59 35.40 6.83 32.09
C LEU A 59 35.06 6.74 30.60
N ALA A 60 35.25 5.59 29.95
CA ALA A 60 34.90 5.39 28.55
C ALA A 60 33.38 5.52 28.31
N LEU A 61 32.55 5.03 29.23
CA LEU A 61 31.09 5.16 29.17
C LEU A 61 30.63 6.61 29.39
N ILE A 62 31.25 7.35 30.32
CA ILE A 62 30.95 8.76 30.55
C ILE A 62 31.34 9.60 29.34
N VAL A 63 32.54 9.39 28.78
CA VAL A 63 32.99 10.09 27.56
C VAL A 63 32.12 9.72 26.37
N SER A 64 31.77 8.44 26.20
CA SER A 64 30.84 8.01 25.14
C SER A 64 29.48 8.66 25.28
N TRP A 65 28.93 8.76 26.50
CA TRP A 65 27.66 9.46 26.76
C TRP A 65 27.78 10.95 26.42
N PHE A 66 28.86 11.61 26.82
CA PHE A 66 29.05 13.05 26.57
C PHE A 66 29.19 13.35 25.07
N VAL A 67 29.89 12.50 24.31
CA VAL A 67 30.07 12.63 22.86
C VAL A 67 28.81 12.22 22.08
N ARG A 68 28.05 11.22 22.55
CA ARG A 68 26.80 10.76 21.87
C ARG A 68 25.56 11.55 22.21
N ARG A 69 25.58 12.53 23.13
CA ARG A 69 24.44 13.44 23.27
C ARG A 69 24.34 14.22 21.95
N PRO A 70 23.33 13.92 21.10
CA PRO A 70 23.11 14.80 19.96
C PRO A 70 22.77 16.14 20.58
N SER A 71 23.51 17.18 20.21
CA SER A 71 23.26 18.53 20.70
C SER A 71 21.76 18.81 20.55
N ARG A 72 21.13 19.47 21.53
CA ARG A 72 19.70 19.79 21.45
C ARG A 72 19.35 20.49 20.13
N GLN A 73 20.34 21.17 19.53
CA GLN A 73 20.29 21.78 18.21
C GLN A 73 20.17 20.77 17.07
N ASN A 74 20.98 19.69 17.04
CA ASN A 74 20.89 18.65 16.00
C ASN A 74 19.58 17.85 16.10
N ARG A 75 19.05 17.63 17.30
CA ARG A 75 17.71 17.02 17.48
C ARG A 75 16.59 17.93 16.98
N ARG A 76 16.67 19.24 17.24
CA ARG A 76 15.72 20.23 16.71
C ARG A 76 15.83 20.39 15.19
N GLN A 77 17.03 20.34 14.62
CA GLN A 77 17.25 20.36 13.18
C GLN A 77 16.75 19.08 12.50
N ALA A 78 16.95 17.90 13.11
CA ALA A 78 16.40 16.65 12.59
C ALA A 78 14.87 16.62 12.69
N ALA A 79 14.28 17.14 13.78
CA ALA A 79 12.84 17.28 13.92
C ALA A 79 12.27 18.30 12.92
N ALA A 80 12.93 19.44 12.72
CA ALA A 80 12.55 20.45 11.74
C ALA A 80 12.73 19.96 10.30
N ALA A 81 13.77 19.18 10.00
CA ALA A 81 13.98 18.57 8.69
C ALA A 81 12.97 17.45 8.41
N ASN A 82 12.57 16.67 9.42
CA ASN A 82 11.50 15.70 9.29
C ASN A 82 10.13 16.39 9.13
N ALA A 83 9.85 17.45 9.90
CA ALA A 83 8.65 18.26 9.75
C ALA A 83 8.60 18.94 8.37
N MET A 84 9.71 19.49 7.87
CA MET A 84 9.81 20.03 6.51
C MET A 84 9.69 18.95 5.44
N ARG A 85 10.10 17.70 5.71
CA ARG A 85 9.95 16.57 4.78
C ARG A 85 8.53 16.01 4.75
N GLU A 86 7.82 16.02 5.87
CA GLU A 86 6.39 15.72 5.94
C GLU A 86 5.57 16.84 5.33
N GLN A 87 5.95 18.10 5.60
CA GLN A 87 5.33 19.27 5.00
C GLN A 87 5.63 19.37 3.50
N ALA A 88 6.79 18.92 3.01
CA ALA A 88 7.06 18.82 1.57
C ALA A 88 6.33 17.64 0.90
N LYS A 89 6.03 16.56 1.65
CA LYS A 89 5.15 15.49 1.19
C LYS A 89 3.69 15.94 1.12
N SER A 90 3.24 16.82 2.02
CA SER A 90 1.88 17.38 1.98
C SER A 90 1.75 18.57 1.03
N SER A 91 2.77 19.42 0.88
CA SER A 91 2.71 20.63 0.03
C SER A 91 2.97 20.38 -1.46
N SER A 92 3.51 19.23 -1.86
CA SER A 92 3.72 18.90 -3.28
C SER A 92 2.53 18.21 -3.94
N ALA A 93 1.49 17.86 -3.18
CA ALA A 93 0.27 17.31 -3.72
C ALA A 93 -0.72 18.46 -3.94
N GLN A 94 -0.85 18.93 -5.19
CA GLN A 94 -2.11 19.57 -5.58
C GLN A 94 -3.26 18.65 -5.14
N PRO A 95 -4.43 19.18 -4.75
CA PRO A 95 -5.58 18.34 -4.40
C PRO A 95 -5.87 17.45 -5.61
N ILE A 96 -5.46 16.18 -5.53
CA ILE A 96 -5.59 15.28 -6.65
C ILE A 96 -7.06 14.94 -6.70
N ASP A 97 -7.74 15.34 -7.77
CA ASP A 97 -9.12 14.93 -8.03
C ASP A 97 -9.20 13.40 -7.82
N PRO A 98 -9.98 12.95 -6.82
CA PRO A 98 -9.99 11.55 -6.41
C PRO A 98 -10.50 10.63 -7.53
N ILE A 99 -11.39 11.11 -8.42
CA ILE A 99 -11.89 10.33 -9.55
C ILE A 99 -10.78 10.16 -10.58
N LYS A 100 -10.12 11.26 -10.95
CA LYS A 100 -9.00 11.26 -11.90
C LYS A 100 -7.85 10.38 -11.41
N HIS A 101 -7.52 10.45 -10.12
CA HIS A 101 -6.53 9.59 -9.52
C HIS A 101 -6.91 8.12 -9.67
N TYR A 102 -8.15 7.79 -9.28
CA TYR A 102 -8.64 6.43 -9.27
C TYR A 102 -8.62 5.77 -10.65
N VAL A 103 -9.18 6.44 -11.68
CA VAL A 103 -9.21 5.89 -13.04
C VAL A 103 -7.82 5.82 -13.69
N SER A 104 -6.87 6.61 -13.20
CA SER A 104 -5.48 6.60 -13.68
C SER A 104 -4.63 5.44 -13.16
N THR A 105 -5.11 4.71 -12.15
CA THR A 105 -4.34 3.61 -11.54
C THR A 105 -4.09 2.46 -12.53
N PRO A 106 -2.91 1.81 -12.51
CA PRO A 106 -2.59 0.71 -13.43
C PRO A 106 -3.62 -0.42 -13.40
N LYS A 107 -4.02 -0.84 -12.19
CA LYS A 107 -5.05 -1.87 -11.99
C LYS A 107 -6.38 -1.53 -12.66
N ARG A 108 -6.79 -0.27 -12.66
CA ARG A 108 -8.04 0.16 -13.29
C ARG A 108 -7.90 0.22 -14.81
N ARG A 109 -6.76 0.63 -15.33
CA ARG A 109 -6.50 0.61 -16.77
C ARG A 109 -6.50 -0.81 -17.33
N GLU A 110 -5.88 -1.75 -16.63
CA GLU A 110 -5.91 -3.18 -16.99
C GLU A 110 -7.35 -3.72 -17.01
N ALA A 111 -8.12 -3.47 -15.95
CA ALA A 111 -9.52 -3.90 -15.87
C ALA A 111 -10.41 -3.26 -16.97
N LEU A 112 -10.13 -2.03 -17.39
CA LEU A 112 -10.87 -1.36 -18.47
C LEU A 112 -10.51 -1.91 -19.84
N ALA A 113 -9.25 -2.29 -20.06
CA ALA A 113 -8.82 -2.94 -21.29
C ALA A 113 -9.54 -4.29 -21.51
N GLU A 114 -9.78 -5.07 -20.45
CA GLU A 114 -10.58 -6.29 -20.51
C GLU A 114 -12.05 -6.06 -20.89
N LEU A 115 -12.54 -4.84 -20.70
CA LEU A 115 -13.94 -4.45 -20.94
C LEU A 115 -14.13 -3.67 -22.24
N ASP A 116 -13.08 -3.56 -23.07
CA ASP A 116 -13.06 -2.74 -24.29
C ASP A 116 -13.56 -1.30 -24.02
N SER A 117 -13.02 -0.69 -22.96
CA SER A 117 -13.47 0.61 -22.46
C SER A 117 -12.30 1.50 -22.04
N THR A 118 -12.58 2.80 -21.86
CA THR A 118 -11.56 3.83 -21.58
C THR A 118 -11.70 4.41 -20.17
N PRO A 119 -10.61 4.98 -19.60
CA PRO A 119 -10.68 5.70 -18.34
C PRO A 119 -11.66 6.88 -18.35
N GLU A 120 -11.85 7.52 -19.51
CA GLU A 120 -12.79 8.62 -19.69
C GLU A 120 -14.25 8.14 -19.60
N GLU A 121 -14.57 7.00 -20.22
CA GLU A 121 -15.90 6.38 -20.10
C GLU A 121 -16.22 6.01 -18.66
N LEU A 122 -15.25 5.43 -17.94
CA LEU A 122 -15.42 5.10 -16.53
C LEU A 122 -15.59 6.38 -15.68
N ALA A 123 -14.81 7.43 -15.94
CA ALA A 123 -14.92 8.69 -15.20
C ALA A 123 -16.29 9.34 -15.40
N ALA A 124 -16.78 9.40 -16.65
CA ALA A 124 -18.11 9.93 -16.96
C ALA A 124 -19.22 9.13 -16.25
N TYR A 125 -19.11 7.79 -16.25
CA TYR A 125 -20.05 6.93 -15.53
C TYR A 125 -19.99 7.14 -14.01
N ILE A 126 -18.79 7.31 -13.45
CA ILE A 126 -18.59 7.61 -12.03
C ILE A 126 -19.25 8.93 -11.66
N HIS A 127 -19.05 10.00 -12.43
CA HIS A 127 -19.72 11.28 -12.19
C HIS A 127 -21.24 11.13 -12.18
N GLN A 128 -21.80 10.45 -13.17
CA GLN A 128 -23.25 10.21 -13.25
C GLN A 128 -23.79 9.47 -12.02
N GLU A 129 -23.12 8.39 -11.59
CA GLU A 129 -23.57 7.60 -10.44
C GLU A 129 -23.40 8.35 -9.11
N ILE A 130 -22.33 9.12 -8.96
CA ILE A 130 -22.13 9.97 -7.79
C ILE A 130 -23.21 11.04 -7.72
N ASP A 131 -23.45 11.78 -8.81
CA ASP A 131 -24.46 12.85 -8.84
C ASP A 131 -25.86 12.33 -8.55
N THR A 132 -26.14 11.07 -8.90
CA THR A 132 -27.45 10.44 -8.70
C THR A 132 -27.63 9.89 -7.28
N PHE A 133 -26.62 9.20 -6.73
CA PHE A 133 -26.80 8.39 -5.51
C PHE A 133 -25.97 8.82 -4.32
N PHE A 134 -24.87 9.55 -4.54
CA PHE A 134 -23.86 9.82 -3.51
C PHE A 134 -23.47 11.29 -3.43
N LEU A 135 -24.18 12.21 -4.08
CA LEU A 135 -23.76 13.61 -4.23
C LEU A 135 -23.39 14.26 -2.90
N ASN A 136 -24.22 14.08 -1.87
CA ASN A 136 -24.04 14.68 -0.56
C ASN A 136 -22.87 14.07 0.20
N GLU A 137 -22.81 12.74 0.26
CA GLU A 137 -21.74 11.98 0.91
C GLU A 137 -20.39 12.26 0.25
N TRP A 138 -20.36 12.20 -1.09
CA TRP A 138 -19.19 12.47 -1.90
C TRP A 138 -18.67 13.89 -1.69
N THR A 139 -19.55 14.89 -1.70
CA THR A 139 -19.15 16.29 -1.48
C THR A 139 -18.55 16.50 -0.09
N LYS A 140 -19.11 15.87 0.95
CA LYS A 140 -18.55 15.95 2.31
C LYS A 140 -17.16 15.31 2.38
N MET A 141 -17.02 14.10 1.84
CA MET A 141 -15.75 13.39 1.87
C MET A 141 -14.70 14.07 0.99
N SER A 142 -15.07 14.62 -0.16
CA SER A 142 -14.13 15.30 -1.05
C SER A 142 -13.56 16.56 -0.40
N VAL A 143 -14.37 17.33 0.32
CA VAL A 143 -13.92 18.49 1.10
C VAL A 143 -12.91 18.07 2.16
N ILE A 144 -13.19 17.00 2.91
CA ILE A 144 -12.26 16.48 3.93
C ILE A 144 -10.97 15.96 3.27
N TYR A 145 -11.09 15.17 2.21
CA TYR A 145 -9.96 14.54 1.53
C TYR A 145 -9.02 15.56 0.86
N THR A 146 -9.58 16.63 0.30
CA THR A 146 -8.82 17.69 -0.39
C THR A 146 -8.38 18.81 0.53
N ASP A 147 -8.76 18.78 1.81
CA ASP A 147 -8.37 19.83 2.76
C ASP A 147 -6.85 19.88 2.94
N GLN A 148 -6.30 21.07 2.72
CA GLN A 148 -4.88 21.37 2.92
C GLN A 148 -4.66 22.27 4.15
N SER A 149 -5.73 22.67 4.84
CA SER A 149 -5.66 23.60 5.98
C SER A 149 -5.31 22.92 7.30
N HIS A 150 -5.12 21.60 7.30
CA HIS A 150 -4.95 20.77 8.51
C HIS A 150 -6.10 20.96 9.52
N GLN A 151 -7.30 21.29 9.03
CA GLN A 151 -8.48 21.46 9.88
C GLN A 151 -9.01 20.10 10.34
N PHE A 152 -8.76 19.05 9.56
CA PHE A 152 -9.09 17.67 9.88
C PHE A 152 -7.84 16.90 10.32
N ASP A 153 -7.99 16.03 11.33
CA ASP A 153 -6.95 15.09 11.73
C ASP A 153 -6.64 14.10 10.59
N ASP A 154 -5.40 13.64 10.52
CA ASP A 154 -4.93 12.71 9.47
C ASP A 154 -5.80 11.44 9.38
N ASP A 155 -6.25 10.90 10.53
CA ASP A 155 -7.12 9.72 10.60
C ASP A 155 -8.49 9.97 9.93
N VAL A 156 -9.02 11.19 10.04
CA VAL A 156 -10.30 11.59 9.44
C VAL A 156 -10.15 11.73 7.92
N GLN A 157 -9.02 12.28 7.47
CA GLN A 157 -8.70 12.42 6.05
C GLN A 157 -8.46 11.05 5.39
N GLU A 158 -7.76 10.14 6.05
CA GLU A 158 -7.54 8.77 5.57
C GLU A 158 -8.87 8.00 5.47
N ASN A 159 -9.72 8.11 6.48
CA ASN A 159 -11.04 7.46 6.48
C ASN A 159 -11.96 8.02 5.37
N ALA A 160 -11.95 9.32 5.11
CA ALA A 160 -12.66 9.92 3.98
C ALA A 160 -12.14 9.35 2.64
N GLY A 161 -10.82 9.26 2.47
CA GLY A 161 -10.21 8.65 1.29
C GLY A 161 -10.58 7.17 1.11
N TYR A 162 -10.66 6.41 2.20
CA TYR A 162 -11.08 5.01 2.20
C TYR A 162 -12.53 4.86 1.72
N GLN A 163 -13.46 5.62 2.32
CA GLN A 163 -14.89 5.56 1.96
C GLN A 163 -15.13 6.01 0.52
N MET A 164 -14.45 7.05 0.06
CA MET A 164 -14.52 7.47 -1.35
C MET A 164 -14.05 6.35 -2.28
N ARG A 165 -12.94 5.67 -1.95
CA ARG A 165 -12.46 4.54 -2.76
C ARG A 165 -13.45 3.38 -2.77
N GLU A 166 -14.12 3.09 -1.66
CA GLU A 166 -15.14 2.04 -1.59
C GLU A 166 -16.34 2.34 -2.52
N ILE A 167 -16.79 3.61 -2.55
CA ILE A 167 -17.84 4.05 -3.49
C ILE A 167 -17.37 3.89 -4.94
N LEU A 168 -16.15 4.33 -5.25
CA LEU A 168 -15.58 4.20 -6.59
C LEU A 168 -15.41 2.74 -7.01
N ASP A 169 -15.04 1.86 -6.09
CA ASP A 169 -14.92 0.41 -6.32
C ASP A 169 -16.29 -0.19 -6.65
N ALA A 170 -17.32 0.14 -5.88
CA ALA A 170 -18.70 -0.31 -6.12
C ALA A 170 -19.25 0.17 -7.48
N ILE A 171 -19.05 1.46 -7.81
CA ILE A 171 -19.45 2.01 -9.10
C ILE A 171 -18.68 1.34 -10.25
N SER A 172 -17.38 1.11 -10.09
CA SER A 172 -16.57 0.41 -11.11
C SER A 172 -17.03 -1.02 -11.36
N ALA A 173 -17.47 -1.73 -10.32
CA ALA A 173 -18.02 -3.08 -10.46
C ALA A 173 -19.37 -3.06 -11.21
N LYS A 174 -20.22 -2.06 -10.94
CA LYS A 174 -21.47 -1.84 -11.67
C LYS A 174 -21.22 -1.54 -13.15
N PHE A 175 -20.23 -0.68 -13.44
CA PHE A 175 -19.77 -0.38 -14.80
C PHE A 175 -19.27 -1.64 -15.52
N ALA A 176 -18.42 -2.43 -14.87
CA ALA A 176 -17.89 -3.67 -15.44
C ALA A 176 -19.01 -4.67 -15.79
N LYS A 177 -20.03 -4.78 -14.92
CA LYS A 177 -21.21 -5.63 -15.19
C LYS A 177 -21.97 -5.14 -16.42
N LYS A 178 -22.17 -3.82 -16.55
CA LYS A 178 -22.82 -3.19 -17.70
C LYS A 178 -22.04 -3.47 -19.00
N LYS A 179 -20.74 -3.20 -19.03
CA LYS A 179 -19.89 -3.42 -20.21
C LYS A 179 -19.82 -4.89 -20.62
N ARG A 180 -19.74 -5.81 -19.66
CA ARG A 180 -19.80 -7.25 -19.97
C ARG A 180 -21.12 -7.65 -20.63
N ALA A 181 -22.25 -7.12 -20.16
CA ALA A 181 -23.54 -7.38 -20.79
C ALA A 181 -23.59 -6.84 -22.23
N GLU A 182 -23.11 -5.61 -22.46
CA GLU A 182 -23.02 -5.02 -23.81
C GLU A 182 -22.13 -5.83 -24.76
N MET A 183 -21.01 -6.38 -24.26
CA MET A 183 -20.14 -7.25 -25.06
C MET A 183 -20.82 -8.56 -25.44
N VAL A 184 -21.56 -9.19 -24.51
CA VAL A 184 -22.32 -10.42 -24.80
C VAL A 184 -23.39 -10.15 -25.86
N GLU A 185 -24.11 -9.03 -25.75
CA GLU A 185 -25.13 -8.64 -26.74
C GLU A 185 -24.51 -8.38 -28.12
N LYS A 186 -23.39 -7.67 -28.18
CA LYS A 186 -22.64 -7.48 -29.44
C LYS A 186 -22.17 -8.80 -30.04
N GLN A 187 -21.72 -9.74 -29.21
CA GLN A 187 -21.31 -11.07 -29.66
C GLN A 187 -22.50 -11.86 -30.23
N SER A 188 -23.65 -11.86 -29.55
CA SER A 188 -24.85 -12.54 -30.06
C SER A 188 -25.35 -11.94 -31.37
N ILE A 189 -25.35 -10.61 -31.51
CA ILE A 189 -25.73 -9.94 -32.76
C ILE A 189 -24.76 -10.29 -33.89
N ASN A 190 -23.45 -10.36 -33.60
CA ASN A 190 -22.45 -10.71 -34.60
C ASN A 190 -22.56 -12.19 -35.05
N GLU A 191 -22.90 -13.10 -34.13
CA GLU A 191 -23.16 -14.50 -34.47
C GLU A 191 -24.41 -14.65 -35.35
N GLU A 192 -25.47 -13.91 -35.03
CA GLU A 192 -26.69 -13.88 -35.85
C GLU A 192 -26.41 -13.34 -37.26
N LEU A 193 -25.69 -12.22 -37.37
CA LEU A 193 -25.29 -11.65 -38.66
C LEU A 193 -24.42 -12.61 -39.49
N LYS A 194 -23.48 -13.33 -38.85
CA LYS A 194 -22.68 -14.35 -39.53
C LYS A 194 -23.52 -15.52 -40.03
N ALA A 195 -24.53 -15.94 -39.27
CA ALA A 195 -25.44 -17.00 -39.68
C ALA A 195 -26.28 -16.56 -40.90
N GLN A 196 -26.80 -15.33 -40.89
CA GLN A 196 -27.53 -14.76 -42.02
C GLN A 196 -26.65 -14.66 -43.28
N HIS A 197 -25.44 -14.12 -43.15
CA HIS A 197 -24.52 -13.97 -44.27
C HIS A 197 -24.12 -15.33 -44.88
N LYS A 198 -23.97 -16.37 -44.05
CA LYS A 198 -23.73 -17.73 -44.54
C LYS A 198 -24.92 -18.28 -45.33
N GLN A 199 -26.14 -18.06 -44.85
CA GLN A 199 -27.35 -18.47 -45.58
C GLN A 199 -27.45 -17.78 -46.94
N GLU A 200 -27.13 -16.47 -47.01
CA GLU A 200 -27.12 -15.72 -48.27
C GLU A 200 -26.09 -16.29 -49.27
N ILE A 201 -24.88 -16.61 -48.80
CA ILE A 201 -23.84 -17.25 -49.63
C ILE A 201 -24.30 -18.63 -50.11
N ASP A 202 -24.84 -19.46 -49.23
CA ASP A 202 -25.31 -20.80 -49.58
C ASP A 202 -26.41 -20.74 -50.65
N ILE A 203 -27.33 -19.78 -50.56
CA ILE A 203 -28.36 -19.53 -51.58
C ILE A 203 -27.72 -19.10 -52.91
N ALA A 204 -26.78 -18.15 -52.88
CA ALA A 204 -26.10 -17.67 -54.08
C ALA A 204 -25.33 -18.80 -54.79
N MET A 205 -24.68 -19.68 -54.02
CA MET A 205 -23.96 -20.85 -54.53
C MET A 205 -24.90 -21.85 -55.19
N GLN A 206 -26.04 -22.17 -54.56
CA GLN A 206 -27.05 -23.04 -55.17
C GLN A 206 -27.62 -22.47 -56.47
N VAL A 207 -27.80 -21.13 -56.55
CA VAL A 207 -28.25 -20.48 -57.78
C VAL A 207 -27.18 -20.58 -58.86
N TYR A 208 -25.90 -20.40 -58.52
CA TYR A 208 -24.78 -20.53 -59.44
C TYR A 208 -24.63 -21.97 -59.98
N GLU A 209 -24.67 -22.98 -59.11
CA GLU A 209 -24.62 -24.40 -59.50
C GLU A 209 -25.76 -24.75 -60.47
N LYS A 210 -27.01 -24.33 -60.17
CA LYS A 210 -28.15 -24.54 -61.07
C LYS A 210 -28.04 -23.83 -62.42
N TRP A 211 -27.29 -22.74 -62.48
CA TRP A 211 -27.00 -22.04 -63.73
C TRP A 211 -25.93 -22.76 -64.56
N GLN A 212 -24.91 -23.33 -63.92
CA GLN A 212 -23.90 -24.16 -64.58
C GLN A 212 -24.50 -25.47 -65.11
N ASP A 213 -25.38 -26.13 -64.36
CA ASP A 213 -26.00 -27.39 -64.80
C ASP A 213 -26.92 -27.23 -66.03
N LYS A 214 -27.27 -25.99 -66.40
CA LYS A 214 -28.11 -25.66 -67.56
C LYS A 214 -27.31 -25.23 -68.80
N SER A 215 -26.00 -25.05 -68.70
CA SER A 215 -25.09 -24.71 -69.82
C SER A 215 -24.35 -25.95 -70.32
#